data_AF-A0A961RK91-F1
#
_entry.id   AF-A0A961RK91-F1
#
_cell.length_a   1.000
_cell.length_b   1.000
_cell.length_c   1.000
_cell.angle_alpha   90.00
_cell.angle_beta   90.00
_cell.angle_gamma   90.00
#
_symmetry.space_group_name_H-M   'P 1'
#
loop_
_entity.id
_entity.type
_entity.pdbx_description
1 polymer ?
#
loop_
_entity_poly.entity_id
_entity_poly.type
_entity_poly.pdbx_seq_one_letter_code
_entity_poly.pdbx_strand_id
1 'polypeptide(L)' 'MVPRYSRPEMTAIWSPQSKFRIWFEIEANACDALAELGVIPKEAAKTIWEKGGAAT' A
#
# COMPACT_ATOMS: atom_id res chain seq x y z
N MET A 1 13.92 -11.18 -5.61
CA MET A 1 14.31 -12.39 -6.38
C MET A 1 15.64 -12.17 -7.07
N VAL A 2 16.46 -13.20 -7.26
CA VAL A 2 17.75 -13.06 -7.95
C VAL A 2 17.50 -12.94 -9.47
N PRO A 3 17.84 -11.81 -10.12
CA PRO A 3 17.46 -11.56 -11.52
C PRO A 3 17.94 -12.62 -12.50
N ARG A 4 19.12 -13.21 -12.26
CA ARG A 4 19.69 -14.28 -13.10
C ARG A 4 18.80 -15.52 -13.22
N TYR A 5 18.02 -15.84 -12.18
CA TYR A 5 17.23 -17.07 -12.10
C TYR A 5 15.72 -16.80 -12.12
N SER A 6 15.30 -15.57 -12.41
CA SER A 6 13.91 -15.16 -12.28
C SER A 6 13.48 -14.35 -13.48
N ARG A 7 12.25 -14.60 -13.95
CA ARG A 7 11.66 -13.79 -15.01
C ARG A 7 11.46 -12.35 -14.52
N PRO A 8 11.53 -11.34 -15.39
CA PRO A 8 11.33 -9.93 -15.01
C PRO A 8 10.02 -9.70 -14.24
N GLU A 9 8.93 -10.33 -14.70
CA GLU A 9 7.61 -10.27 -14.05
C GLU A 9 7.65 -10.73 -12.58
N MET A 10 8.32 -11.86 -12.30
CA MET A 10 8.47 -12.36 -10.93
C MET A 10 9.35 -11.44 -10.08
N THR A 11 10.41 -10.87 -10.66
CA THR A 11 11.27 -9.94 -9.93
C THR A 11 10.53 -8.65 -9.57
N ALA A 12 9.63 -8.17 -10.44
CA ALA A 12 8.82 -6.98 -10.21
C ALA A 12 7.81 -7.17 -9.06
N ILE A 13 7.13 -8.32 -8.98
CA ILE A 13 6.19 -8.65 -7.89
C ILE A 13 6.90 -8.64 -6.53
N TRP A 14 8.10 -9.22 -6.47
CA TRP A 14 8.88 -9.34 -5.24
C TRP A 14 9.84 -8.17 -5.01
N SER A 15 9.67 -7.06 -5.74
CA SER A 15 10.48 -5.86 -5.54
C SER A 15 10.12 -5.17 -4.21
N PRO A 16 11.05 -4.44 -3.57
CA PRO A 16 10.75 -3.63 -2.40
C PRO A 16 9.61 -2.63 -2.66
N GLN A 17 9.54 -2.05 -3.86
CA GLN A 17 8.48 -1.13 -4.26
C GLN A 17 7.10 -1.79 -4.16
N SER A 18 6.92 -2.98 -4.77
CA SER A 18 5.68 -3.74 -4.67
C SER A 18 5.35 -4.10 -3.22
N LYS A 19 6.35 -4.49 -2.42
CA LYS A 19 6.16 -4.79 -0.99
C LYS A 19 5.63 -3.59 -0.22
N PHE A 20 6.25 -2.43 -0.35
CA PHE A 20 5.85 -1.23 0.38
C PHE A 20 4.51 -0.68 -0.10
N ARG A 21 4.22 -0.78 -1.40
CA ARG A 21 2.90 -0.44 -1.94
C ARG A 21 1.80 -1.32 -1.35
N ILE A 22 2.00 -2.64 -1.31
CA ILE A 22 1.03 -3.56 -0.70
C ILE A 22 0.84 -3.27 0.79
N TRP A 23 1.92 -3.00 1.53
CA TRP A 23 1.81 -2.62 2.94
C TRP A 23 1.00 -1.33 3.13
N PHE A 24 1.28 -0.31 2.32
CA PHE A 24 0.49 0.92 2.34
C PHE A 24 -1.00 0.65 2.04
N GLU A 25 -1.30 -0.12 0.99
CA GLU A 25 -2.67 -0.46 0.62
C GLU A 25 -3.40 -1.18 1.78
N ILE A 26 -2.74 -2.12 2.46
CA ILE A 26 -3.32 -2.82 3.61
C ILE A 26 -3.65 -1.84 4.73
N GLU A 27 -2.70 -1.00 5.14
CA GLU A 27 -2.88 -0.06 6.25
C GLU A 27 -3.91 1.04 5.91
N ALA A 28 -3.91 1.54 4.68
CA ALA A 28 -4.88 2.54 4.24
C ALA A 28 -6.32 2.01 4.28
N ASN A 29 -6.55 0.78 3.79
CA ASN A 29 -7.86 0.12 3.90
C ASN A 29 -8.25 -0.15 5.36
N ALA A 30 -7.29 -0.49 6.22
CA ALA A 30 -7.56 -0.64 7.65
C ALA A 30 -8.00 0.70 8.27
N CYS A 31 -7.37 1.81 7.91
CA CYS A 31 -7.76 3.15 8.35
C CYS A 31 -9.15 3.55 7.83
N ASP A 32 -9.53 3.19 6.60
CA ASP A 32 -10.88 3.43 6.09
C ASP A 32 -11.94 2.72 6.95
N ALA A 33 -11.73 1.44 7.27
CA ALA A 33 -12.63 0.69 8.14
C ALA A 33 -12.69 1.29 9.55
N LEU A 34 -11.55 1.73 10.11
CA LEU A 34 -11.51 2.42 11.40
C LEU A 34 -12.26 3.77 11.37
N ALA A 35 -12.24 4.48 10.25
CA ALA A 35 -12.98 5.72 10.08
C ALA A 35 -14.50 5.49 9.96
N GLU A 36 -14.91 4.40 9.32
CA GLU A 36 -16.31 3.97 9.28
C GLU A 36 -16.84 3.59 10.67
N LEU A 37 -16.00 2.93 11.48
CA LEU A 37 -16.29 2.61 12.88
C LEU A 37 -16.22 3.82 13.83
N GLY A 38 -15.79 4.98 13.34
CA GLY A 38 -15.68 6.22 14.12
C GLY A 38 -14.49 6.26 15.09
N VAL A 39 -13.52 5.35 14.95
CA VAL A 39 -12.29 5.32 15.77
C VAL A 39 -11.35 6.47 15.38
N ILE A 40 -11.31 6.82 14.09
CA ILE A 40 -10.55 7.96 13.57
C ILE A 40 -11.45 8.89 12.74
N PRO A 41 -11.09 10.18 12.57
CA PRO A 41 -11.82 11.07 11.67
C PRO A 41 -11.73 10.62 10.21
N LYS A 42 -12.83 10.72 9.46
CA LYS A 42 -12.87 10.39 8.01
C LYS A 42 -11.87 11.18 7.18
N GLU A 43 -11.62 12.44 7.54
CA GLU A 43 -10.62 13.28 6.87
C GLU A 43 -9.18 12.74 7.04
N ALA A 44 -8.89 12.05 8.15
CA ALA A 44 -7.59 11.43 8.35
C ALA A 44 -7.38 10.27 7.37
N ALA A 45 -8.37 9.39 7.22
CA ALA A 45 -8.33 8.30 6.24
C ALA A 45 -8.18 8.83 4.81
N LYS A 46 -8.92 9.88 4.45
CA LYS A 46 -8.80 10.56 3.16
C LYS A 46 -7.38 11.12 2.92
N THR A 47 -6.81 11.77 3.93
CA THR A 47 -5.45 12.33 3.86
C THR A 47 -4.39 11.24 3.62
N ILE A 48 -4.57 10.05 4.20
CA ILE A 48 -3.65 8.91 4.02
C ILE A 48 -3.63 8.51 2.53
N TRP A 49 -4.79 8.40 1.89
CA TRP A 49 -4.90 8.09 0.47
C TRP A 49 -4.33 9.19 -0.43
N GLU A 50 -4.62 10.46 -0.14
CA GLU A 50 -4.10 11.59 -0.92
C GLU A 50 -2.57 11.65 -0.91
N LYS A 51 -1.94 11.32 0.22
CA LYS A 51 -0.47 11.39 0.36
C LYS A 51 0.25 10.13 -0.09
N GLY A 52 -0.36 8.95 0.09
CA GLY A 52 0.30 7.68 -0.19
C GLY A 52 -0.15 6.99 -1.48
N GLY A 53 -1.37 7.26 -1.97
CA GLY A 53 -1.95 6.59 -3.14
C GLY A 53 -1.27 6.91 -4.47
N ALA A 54 -0.52 8.00 -4.55
CA ALA A 54 0.25 8.38 -5.74
C ALA A 54 1.66 7.76 -5.79
N ALA A 55 2.10 7.05 -4.74
CA ALA A 55 3.41 6.42 -4.71
C ALA A 55 3.45 5.22 -5.67
N THR A 56 4.17 5.36 -6.78
CA THR A 56 4.40 4.31 -7.80
C THR A 56 5.73 3.61 -7.57
#